data_AF-A0A8H5NS06-F1
#
_entry.id   AF-A0A8H5NS06-F1
#
_cell.length_a   1.000
_cell.length_b   1.000
_cell.length_c   1.000
_cell.angle_alpha   90.00
_cell.angle_beta   90.00
_cell.angle_gamma   90.00
#
_symmetry.space_group_name_H-M   'P 1'
#
loop_
_entity.id
_entity.type
_entity.pdbx_description
1 polymer ?
#
loop_
_entity_poly.entity_id
_entity_poly.type
_entity_poly.pdbx_seq_one_letter_code
_entity_poly.pdbx_strand_id
1 'polypeptide(L)'
;MEQATQNTITKFEIVGNSGSSYPLIIFFHGSGDSCESWAALAELLSPAYQLLLWDRQDPYVGTDVATSELLEFLDSSDTPKQYVLIAHSYGGTFARLFLEARPKQVAGIVLAETGAEPTIDAQLEQRQYDKKILGNKPLVVIRGNTLKWKQLQYDQAIAAEQNLASPTLLMQKKLLDATDKEDERLKKAQLQLSRNNRYVHIPDVSHDVIIEKPEAVREAVCWVMEHLQSGEEEVREEDIPVPAPEEGETVVKKSFGDRLRGAKKMSLRGSLFKLFKKSDK
;
A
#
# COMPACT_ATOMS: atom_id res chain seq x y z
N MET A 1 -13.31 -42.16 13.33
CA MET A 1 -13.47 -41.41 12.08
C MET A 1 -12.64 -40.16 12.25
N GLU A 2 -11.41 -40.24 11.78
CA GLU A 2 -10.40 -39.20 11.92
C GLU A 2 -10.49 -38.35 10.65
N GLN A 3 -11.18 -37.22 10.72
CA GLN A 3 -11.12 -36.23 9.66
C GLN A 3 -9.78 -35.52 9.76
N ALA A 4 -8.78 -36.10 9.08
CA ALA A 4 -7.59 -35.36 8.69
C ALA A 4 -8.00 -34.38 7.57
N THR A 5 -8.32 -33.16 7.97
CA THR A 5 -8.58 -31.99 7.12
C THR A 5 -7.75 -30.85 7.72
N GLN A 6 -6.88 -30.11 7.04
CA GLN A 6 -6.51 -29.96 5.64
C GLN A 6 -5.06 -29.47 5.65
N ASN A 7 -4.23 -29.87 4.66
CA ASN A 7 -3.01 -29.13 4.33
C ASN A 7 -3.43 -27.73 3.87
N THR A 8 -3.52 -26.79 4.81
CA THR A 8 -3.80 -25.39 4.53
C THR A 8 -2.47 -24.71 4.24
N ILE A 9 -2.41 -24.00 3.11
CA ILE A 9 -1.20 -23.32 2.64
C ILE A 9 -0.89 -22.12 3.56
N THR A 10 -1.91 -21.65 4.28
CA THR A 10 -1.83 -20.60 5.29
C THR A 10 -2.39 -21.05 6.64
N LYS A 11 -1.87 -20.48 7.73
CA LYS A 11 -2.37 -20.64 9.11
C LYS A 11 -2.85 -19.27 9.62
N PHE A 12 -3.93 -19.27 10.39
CA PHE A 12 -4.51 -18.08 11.00
C PHE A 12 -4.56 -18.25 12.51
N GLU A 13 -4.02 -17.28 13.24
CA GLU A 13 -4.05 -17.28 14.70
C GLU A 13 -4.56 -15.94 15.23
N ILE A 14 -5.71 -15.96 15.92
CA ILE A 14 -6.29 -14.77 16.54
C ILE A 14 -5.91 -14.74 18.02
N VAL A 15 -5.28 -13.66 18.47
CA VAL A 15 -4.85 -13.46 19.87
C VAL A 15 -5.22 -12.06 20.37
N GLY A 16 -5.03 -11.84 21.67
CA GLY A 16 -5.23 -10.53 22.31
C GLY A 16 -6.67 -10.27 22.75
N ASN A 17 -7.02 -8.99 22.85
CA ASN A 17 -8.26 -8.54 23.49
C ASN A 17 -9.47 -8.67 22.56
N SER A 18 -10.28 -9.72 22.74
CA SER A 18 -11.51 -9.96 21.96
C SER A 18 -12.63 -8.92 22.18
N GLY A 19 -12.54 -8.11 23.24
CA GLY A 19 -13.45 -6.99 23.51
C GLY A 19 -12.97 -5.64 22.97
N SER A 20 -11.89 -5.63 22.18
CA SER A 20 -11.34 -4.41 21.59
C SER A 20 -12.37 -3.69 20.72
N SER A 21 -12.57 -2.40 20.96
CA SER A 21 -13.36 -1.51 20.07
C SER A 21 -12.57 -1.01 18.86
N TYR A 22 -11.27 -1.31 18.79
CA TYR A 22 -10.40 -0.96 17.67
C TYR A 22 -10.49 -1.98 16.53
N PRO A 23 -10.16 -1.59 15.28
CA PRO A 23 -9.98 -2.50 14.16
C PRO A 23 -9.06 -3.69 14.49
N LEU A 24 -9.35 -4.85 13.90
CA LEU A 24 -8.47 -6.03 13.99
C LEU A 24 -7.13 -5.72 13.31
N ILE A 25 -6.02 -6.02 13.98
CA ILE A 25 -4.68 -5.83 13.42
C ILE A 25 -4.25 -7.11 12.70
N ILE A 26 -3.92 -7.04 11.41
CA ILE A 26 -3.45 -8.19 10.61
C ILE A 26 -1.95 -8.04 10.34
N PHE A 27 -1.18 -9.09 10.63
CA PHE A 27 0.27 -9.11 10.47
C PHE A 27 0.69 -9.88 9.21
N PHE A 28 1.59 -9.30 8.43
CA PHE A 28 2.11 -9.83 7.17
C PHE A 28 3.64 -9.97 7.26
N HIS A 29 4.13 -11.17 7.58
CA HIS A 29 5.57 -11.46 7.71
C HIS A 29 6.34 -11.38 6.37
N GLY A 30 7.67 -11.32 6.42
CA GLY A 30 8.57 -11.27 5.26
C GLY A 30 8.79 -12.62 4.56
N SER A 31 9.72 -12.66 3.59
CA SER A 31 10.10 -13.88 2.87
C SER A 31 10.99 -14.78 3.73
N GLY A 32 10.71 -16.09 3.76
CA GLY A 32 11.47 -17.05 4.58
C GLY A 32 11.21 -16.94 6.09
N ASP A 33 10.24 -16.12 6.48
CA ASP A 33 9.80 -15.87 7.85
C ASP A 33 8.47 -16.59 8.14
N SER A 34 7.96 -16.50 9.37
CA SER A 34 6.62 -16.96 9.79
C SER A 34 5.94 -15.96 10.74
N CYS A 35 4.77 -16.30 11.27
CA CYS A 35 4.12 -15.48 12.28
C CYS A 35 4.95 -15.27 13.57
N GLU A 36 5.95 -16.11 13.83
CA GLU A 36 6.72 -16.10 15.07
C GLU A 36 7.63 -14.88 15.21
N SER A 37 8.02 -14.27 14.10
CA SER A 37 8.76 -13.00 14.13
C SER A 37 7.95 -11.83 14.70
N TRP A 38 6.63 -12.00 14.83
CA TRP A 38 5.76 -11.02 15.46
C TRP A 38 5.60 -11.20 16.97
N ALA A 39 6.12 -12.28 17.58
CA ALA A 39 5.81 -12.65 18.95
C ALA A 39 6.02 -11.50 19.96
N ALA A 40 7.17 -10.83 19.90
CA ALA A 40 7.49 -9.71 20.79
C ALA A 40 6.56 -8.51 20.58
N LEU A 41 6.22 -8.18 19.33
CA LEU A 41 5.29 -7.09 19.01
C LEU A 41 3.84 -7.45 19.41
N ALA A 42 3.44 -8.70 19.20
CA ALA A 42 2.12 -9.20 19.58
C ALA A 42 1.93 -9.13 21.10
N GLU A 43 2.96 -9.50 21.89
CA GLU A 43 2.94 -9.36 23.35
C GLU A 43 2.67 -7.90 23.77
N LEU A 44 3.35 -6.94 23.13
CA LEU A 44 3.19 -5.51 23.41
C LEU A 44 1.80 -4.95 23.06
N LEU A 45 1.12 -5.52 22.06
CA LEU A 45 -0.14 -5.00 21.53
C LEU A 45 -1.39 -5.74 22.05
N SER A 46 -1.24 -7.02 22.39
CA SER A 46 -2.33 -7.92 22.81
C SER A 46 -3.18 -7.44 24.00
N PRO A 47 -2.69 -6.63 24.97
CA PRO A 47 -3.54 -6.14 26.05
C PRO A 47 -4.64 -5.17 25.56
N ALA A 48 -4.37 -4.43 24.49
CA ALA A 48 -5.27 -3.37 23.99
C ALA A 48 -6.03 -3.79 22.74
N TYR A 49 -5.44 -4.64 21.90
CA TYR A 49 -5.94 -4.92 20.55
C TYR A 49 -6.20 -6.40 20.32
N GLN A 50 -7.12 -6.69 19.41
CA GLN A 50 -7.24 -8.01 18.80
C GLN A 50 -6.28 -8.09 17.61
N LEU A 51 -5.57 -9.21 17.50
CA LEU A 51 -4.51 -9.43 16.53
C LEU A 51 -4.80 -10.70 15.72
N LEU A 52 -4.58 -10.65 14.41
CA LEU A 52 -4.55 -11.80 13.51
C LEU A 52 -3.12 -11.98 13.00
N LEU A 53 -2.45 -13.01 13.52
CA LEU A 53 -1.16 -13.47 13.03
C LEU A 53 -1.42 -14.40 11.85
N TRP A 54 -1.20 -13.89 10.65
CA TRP A 54 -1.33 -14.66 9.42
C TRP A 54 0.03 -15.24 9.03
N ASP A 55 0.07 -16.55 8.78
CA ASP A 55 1.30 -17.28 8.49
C ASP A 55 1.17 -18.02 7.15
N ARG A 56 2.15 -17.83 6.28
CA ARG A 56 2.25 -18.52 4.98
C ARG A 56 3.16 -19.73 5.14
N GLN A 57 2.54 -20.89 5.34
CA GLN A 57 3.22 -22.15 5.62
C GLN A 57 4.02 -22.66 4.43
N ASP A 58 3.53 -22.43 3.21
CA ASP A 58 4.32 -22.62 1.99
C ASP A 58 5.02 -21.30 1.60
N PRO A 59 6.36 -21.22 1.67
CA PRO A 59 7.10 -20.01 1.29
C PRO A 59 7.04 -19.70 -0.21
N TYR A 60 6.60 -20.66 -1.05
CA TYR A 60 6.49 -20.51 -2.50
C TYR A 60 5.05 -20.30 -2.98
N VAL A 61 4.09 -20.15 -2.06
CA VAL A 61 2.69 -19.90 -2.42
C VAL A 61 2.56 -18.66 -3.30
N GLY A 62 1.73 -18.77 -4.35
CA GLY A 62 1.35 -17.65 -5.20
C GLY A 62 0.68 -16.54 -4.38
N THR A 63 1.02 -15.28 -4.66
CA THR A 63 0.52 -14.14 -3.89
C THR A 63 -0.99 -14.00 -3.97
N ASP A 64 -1.57 -14.34 -5.12
CA ASP A 64 -3.00 -14.40 -5.40
C ASP A 64 -3.72 -15.49 -4.58
N VAL A 65 -3.17 -16.71 -4.54
CA VAL A 65 -3.73 -17.83 -3.78
C VAL A 65 -3.73 -17.53 -2.29
N ALA A 66 -2.58 -17.14 -1.73
CA ALA A 66 -2.44 -16.83 -0.32
C ALA A 66 -3.33 -15.63 0.09
N THR A 67 -3.40 -14.58 -0.74
CA THR A 67 -4.30 -13.45 -0.47
C THR A 67 -5.76 -13.89 -0.50
N SER A 68 -6.15 -14.75 -1.44
CA SER A 68 -7.52 -15.26 -1.54
C SER A 68 -7.93 -16.07 -0.30
N GLU A 69 -7.07 -16.98 0.19
CA GLU A 69 -7.32 -17.73 1.43
C GLU A 69 -7.52 -16.81 2.63
N LEU A 70 -6.71 -15.74 2.76
CA LEU A 70 -6.90 -14.74 3.82
C LEU A 70 -8.25 -14.03 3.71
N LEU A 71 -8.66 -13.64 2.51
CA LEU A 71 -9.96 -12.97 2.31
C LEU A 71 -11.13 -13.91 2.62
N GLU A 72 -11.06 -15.17 2.20
CA GLU A 72 -12.08 -16.20 2.49
C GLU A 72 -12.19 -16.50 4.00
N PHE A 73 -11.04 -16.57 4.68
CA PHE A 73 -11.02 -16.69 6.14
C PHE A 73 -11.74 -15.51 6.80
N LEU A 74 -11.44 -14.28 6.39
CA LEU A 74 -12.08 -13.09 6.96
C LEU A 74 -13.59 -13.04 6.69
N ASP A 75 -14.03 -13.45 5.49
CA ASP A 75 -15.46 -13.50 5.13
C ASP A 75 -16.26 -14.52 5.94
N SER A 76 -15.64 -15.66 6.25
CA SER A 76 -16.26 -16.73 7.04
C SER A 76 -16.15 -16.51 8.55
N SER A 77 -15.28 -15.59 8.99
CA SER A 77 -15.07 -15.26 10.40
C SER A 77 -16.01 -14.16 10.91
N ASP A 78 -16.38 -14.23 12.19
CA ASP A 78 -17.07 -13.14 12.90
C ASP A 78 -16.04 -12.10 13.40
N THR A 79 -15.31 -11.49 12.46
CA THR A 79 -14.31 -10.45 12.76
C THR A 79 -14.85 -9.04 12.49
N PRO A 80 -14.30 -8.00 13.15
CA PRO A 80 -14.58 -6.62 12.83
C PRO A 80 -14.40 -6.33 11.33
N LYS A 81 -15.25 -5.48 10.75
CA LYS A 81 -15.24 -5.17 9.30
C LYS A 81 -14.17 -4.15 8.88
N GLN A 82 -13.32 -3.73 9.82
CA GLN A 82 -12.23 -2.78 9.60
C GLN A 82 -10.93 -3.37 10.13
N TYR A 83 -9.84 -3.14 9.40
CA TYR A 83 -8.54 -3.76 9.63
C TYR A 83 -7.42 -2.72 9.62
N VAL A 84 -6.45 -2.88 10.52
CA VAL A 84 -5.14 -2.22 10.43
C VAL A 84 -4.13 -3.24 9.94
N LEU A 85 -3.39 -2.92 8.89
CA LEU A 85 -2.42 -3.84 8.30
C LEU A 85 -1.01 -3.50 8.79
N ILE A 86 -0.26 -4.49 9.26
CA ILE A 86 1.16 -4.35 9.61
C ILE A 86 1.95 -5.29 8.74
N ALA A 87 2.87 -4.76 7.94
CA ALA A 87 3.64 -5.56 7.00
C ALA A 87 5.13 -5.33 7.15
N HIS A 88 5.89 -6.44 7.05
CA HIS A 88 7.35 -6.42 7.02
C HIS A 88 7.86 -6.94 5.68
N SER A 89 8.85 -6.24 5.11
CA SER A 89 9.58 -6.71 3.92
C SER A 89 8.64 -7.18 2.81
N TYR A 90 8.78 -8.42 2.33
CA TYR A 90 7.91 -9.06 1.33
C TYR A 90 6.42 -9.10 1.70
N GLY A 91 6.10 -9.10 3.00
CA GLY A 91 4.74 -8.98 3.52
C GLY A 91 4.01 -7.73 3.01
N GLY A 92 4.77 -6.68 2.65
CA GLY A 92 4.25 -5.49 1.99
C GLY A 92 3.45 -5.82 0.74
N THR A 93 3.89 -6.79 -0.06
CA THR A 93 3.17 -7.23 -1.27
C THR A 93 1.73 -7.63 -0.96
N PHE A 94 1.55 -8.47 0.05
CA PHE A 94 0.26 -8.99 0.46
C PHE A 94 -0.63 -7.91 1.08
N ALA A 95 -0.06 -7.03 1.91
CA ALA A 95 -0.82 -5.89 2.45
C ALA A 95 -1.33 -4.96 1.34
N ARG A 96 -0.55 -4.77 0.27
CA ARG A 96 -0.90 -3.93 -0.88
C ARG A 96 -1.94 -4.60 -1.79
N LEU A 97 -1.88 -5.93 -1.94
CA LEU A 97 -2.92 -6.73 -2.62
C LEU A 97 -4.23 -6.75 -1.83
N PHE A 98 -4.16 -6.91 -0.50
CA PHE A 98 -5.31 -6.79 0.39
C PHE A 98 -5.98 -5.41 0.26
N LEU A 99 -5.17 -4.35 0.27
CA LEU A 99 -5.65 -2.98 0.11
C LEU A 99 -6.32 -2.75 -1.25
N GLU A 100 -5.83 -3.37 -2.32
CA GLU A 100 -6.49 -3.32 -3.64
C GLU A 100 -7.85 -4.02 -3.60
N ALA A 101 -7.90 -5.20 -2.99
CA ALA A 101 -9.11 -6.01 -2.93
C ALA A 101 -10.18 -5.39 -2.04
N ARG A 102 -9.78 -4.76 -0.92
CA ARG A 102 -10.70 -4.30 0.14
C ARG A 102 -10.36 -2.91 0.69
N PRO A 103 -10.27 -1.86 -0.16
CA PRO A 103 -9.81 -0.54 0.26
C PRO A 103 -10.69 0.12 1.34
N LYS A 104 -12.00 -0.20 1.35
CA LYS A 104 -12.96 0.31 2.34
C LYS A 104 -12.85 -0.39 3.70
N GLN A 105 -12.26 -1.57 3.77
CA GLN A 105 -12.07 -2.32 5.02
C GLN A 105 -10.70 -2.06 5.65
N VAL A 106 -9.77 -1.40 4.95
CA VAL A 106 -8.49 -1.00 5.53
C VAL A 106 -8.66 0.35 6.20
N ALA A 107 -8.42 0.41 7.51
CA ALA A 107 -8.52 1.61 8.33
C ALA A 107 -7.18 2.34 8.49
N GLY A 108 -6.05 1.64 8.35
CA GLY A 108 -4.70 2.20 8.42
C GLY A 108 -3.63 1.14 8.16
N ILE A 109 -2.39 1.57 7.90
CA ILE A 109 -1.27 0.66 7.57
C ILE A 109 0.03 1.09 8.25
N VAL A 110 0.80 0.10 8.73
CA VAL A 110 2.23 0.23 9.06
C VAL A 110 3.06 -0.63 8.11
N LEU A 111 3.99 -0.02 7.41
CA LEU A 111 4.89 -0.65 6.44
C LEU A 111 6.33 -0.58 6.98
N ALA A 112 6.86 -1.70 7.46
CA ALA A 112 8.20 -1.80 8.02
C ALA A 112 9.15 -2.45 7.02
N GLU A 113 10.17 -1.73 6.59
CA GLU A 113 11.19 -2.26 5.68
C GLU A 113 10.64 -2.82 4.34
N THR A 114 9.47 -2.33 3.90
CA THR A 114 8.82 -2.75 2.64
C THR A 114 9.27 -1.90 1.45
N GLY A 115 9.02 -2.41 0.23
CA GLY A 115 9.14 -1.64 -1.01
C GLY A 115 10.53 -1.60 -1.62
N ALA A 116 11.52 -2.30 -1.05
CA ALA A 116 12.86 -2.44 -1.64
C ALA A 116 12.88 -3.42 -2.84
N GLU A 117 11.84 -4.25 -2.99
CA GLU A 117 11.77 -5.32 -3.99
C GLU A 117 10.56 -5.09 -4.91
N PRO A 118 10.70 -5.27 -6.25
CA PRO A 118 9.60 -5.10 -7.20
C PRO A 118 8.69 -6.34 -7.20
N THR A 119 8.05 -6.59 -6.07
CA THR A 119 7.26 -7.81 -5.82
C THR A 119 5.79 -7.63 -6.14
N ILE A 120 5.34 -6.39 -6.26
CA ILE A 120 4.01 -6.02 -6.74
C ILE A 120 4.09 -5.57 -8.20
N ASP A 121 3.03 -5.82 -8.96
CA ASP A 121 2.90 -5.32 -10.32
C ASP A 121 3.05 -3.79 -10.35
N ALA A 122 3.93 -3.29 -11.23
CA ALA A 122 4.27 -1.87 -11.29
C ALA A 122 3.07 -0.99 -11.69
N GLN A 123 2.14 -1.52 -12.50
CA GLN A 123 0.92 -0.77 -12.86
C GLN A 123 -0.04 -0.70 -11.69
N LEU A 124 -0.21 -1.80 -10.94
CA LEU A 124 -0.97 -1.81 -9.69
C LEU A 124 -0.40 -0.79 -8.69
N GLU A 125 0.92 -0.83 -8.46
CA GLU A 125 1.59 0.10 -7.56
C GLU A 125 1.33 1.56 -7.97
N GLN A 126 1.60 1.90 -9.23
CA GLN A 126 1.42 3.24 -9.76
C GLN A 126 -0.04 3.70 -9.62
N ARG A 127 -1.02 2.85 -9.97
CA ARG A 127 -2.45 3.16 -9.80
C ARG A 127 -2.81 3.45 -8.35
N GLN A 128 -2.23 2.72 -7.40
CA GLN A 128 -2.50 2.96 -5.97
C GLN A 128 -1.90 4.29 -5.48
N TYR A 129 -0.75 4.70 -6.02
CA TYR A 129 -0.18 6.04 -5.76
C TYR A 129 -1.01 7.15 -6.39
N ASP A 130 -1.39 7.00 -7.66
CA ASP A 130 -2.17 7.98 -8.42
C ASP A 130 -3.53 8.25 -7.74
N LYS A 131 -4.20 7.18 -7.30
CA LYS A 131 -5.48 7.26 -6.59
C LYS A 131 -5.33 7.73 -5.14
N LYS A 132 -4.12 7.70 -4.58
CA LYS A 132 -3.88 7.76 -3.12
C LYS A 132 -4.87 6.85 -2.41
N ILE A 133 -4.78 5.54 -2.66
CA ILE A 133 -5.86 4.58 -2.34
C ILE A 133 -6.29 4.57 -0.86
N LEU A 134 -5.44 4.99 0.08
CA LEU A 134 -5.81 5.15 1.50
C LEU A 134 -6.57 6.45 1.79
N GLY A 135 -6.62 7.42 0.88
CA GLY A 135 -7.26 8.70 1.08
C GLY A 135 -6.58 9.48 2.22
N ASN A 136 -7.30 9.64 3.32
CA ASN A 136 -6.81 10.27 4.56
C ASN A 136 -6.48 9.25 5.66
N LYS A 137 -6.59 7.94 5.38
CA LYS A 137 -6.41 6.88 6.39
C LYS A 137 -4.93 6.79 6.78
N PRO A 138 -4.60 6.68 8.08
CA PRO A 138 -3.23 6.79 8.56
C PRO A 138 -2.29 5.72 7.98
N LEU A 139 -1.10 6.17 7.57
CA LEU A 139 -0.02 5.33 7.07
C LEU A 139 1.29 5.66 7.80
N VAL A 140 2.00 4.64 8.28
CA VAL A 140 3.40 4.81 8.71
C VAL A 140 4.30 3.95 7.84
N VAL A 141 5.41 4.54 7.37
CA VAL A 141 6.50 3.80 6.74
C VAL A 141 7.72 3.86 7.64
N ILE A 142 8.21 2.71 8.07
CA ILE A 142 9.40 2.55 8.90
C ILE A 142 10.55 2.04 8.04
N ARG A 143 11.68 2.73 8.12
CA ARG A 143 12.94 2.37 7.51
C ARG A 143 13.98 2.09 8.59
N GLY A 144 14.59 0.92 8.57
CA GLY A 144 15.86 0.59 9.21
C GLY A 144 17.04 0.82 8.25
N ASN A 145 18.08 0.02 8.39
CA ASN A 145 19.26 0.04 7.54
C ASN A 145 19.49 -1.37 6.97
N THR A 146 18.84 -1.64 5.83
CA THR A 146 18.98 -2.90 5.07
C THR A 146 20.44 -3.26 4.78
N LEU A 147 21.31 -2.25 4.69
CA LEU A 147 22.71 -2.40 4.31
C LEU A 147 23.67 -2.42 5.51
N LYS A 148 23.15 -2.40 6.76
CA LYS A 148 23.94 -2.32 8.00
C LYS A 148 25.13 -3.28 8.00
N TRP A 149 24.91 -4.55 7.64
CA TRP A 149 25.99 -5.55 7.61
C TRP A 149 27.01 -5.32 6.50
N LYS A 150 26.58 -4.82 5.33
CA LYS A 150 27.51 -4.48 4.22
C LYS A 150 28.31 -3.23 4.52
N GLN A 151 27.73 -2.27 5.23
CA GLN A 151 28.43 -1.09 5.73
C GLN A 151 29.49 -1.50 6.77
N LEU A 152 29.14 -2.36 7.72
CA LEU A 152 30.11 -2.88 8.69
C LEU A 152 31.28 -3.62 8.02
N GLN A 153 31.00 -4.43 7.01
CA GLN A 153 32.05 -5.10 6.22
C GLN A 153 32.96 -4.10 5.50
N TYR A 154 32.38 -3.04 4.92
CA TYR A 154 33.14 -1.95 4.32
C TYR A 154 34.02 -1.22 5.35
N ASP A 155 33.46 -0.88 6.51
CA ASP A 155 34.16 -0.17 7.58
C ASP A 155 35.34 -1.00 8.13
N GLN A 156 35.19 -2.32 8.23
CA GLN A 156 36.28 -3.23 8.58
C GLN A 156 37.37 -3.27 7.51
N ALA A 157 36.98 -3.29 6.23
CA ALA A 157 37.93 -3.34 5.12
C ALA A 157 38.75 -2.04 5.00
N ILE A 158 38.10 -0.87 5.12
CA ILE A 158 38.80 0.42 5.06
C ILE A 158 39.74 0.61 6.26
N ALA A 159 39.36 0.13 7.44
CA ALA A 159 40.23 0.14 8.62
C ALA A 159 41.46 -0.78 8.43
N ALA A 160 41.29 -1.95 7.82
CA ALA A 160 42.40 -2.85 7.49
C ALA A 160 43.38 -2.24 6.48
N GLU A 161 42.90 -1.41 5.56
CA GLU A 161 43.74 -0.60 4.65
C GLU A 161 44.30 0.67 5.32
N GLN A 162 44.23 0.81 6.65
CA GLN A 162 44.66 2.00 7.40
C GLN A 162 44.00 3.30 6.90
N ASN A 163 42.74 3.21 6.48
CA ASN A 163 41.98 4.27 5.81
C ASN A 163 42.53 4.67 4.43
N LEU A 164 43.43 3.84 3.90
CA LEU A 164 43.74 3.61 2.50
C LEU A 164 42.49 3.36 1.67
N ALA A 165 41.86 4.33 1.01
CA ALA A 165 40.70 4.01 0.15
C ALA A 165 41.17 3.49 -1.22
N SER A 166 41.41 2.17 -1.34
CA SER A 166 41.68 1.56 -2.65
C SER A 166 40.55 1.87 -3.67
N PRO A 167 40.84 1.86 -4.99
CA PRO A 167 39.82 2.08 -6.01
C PRO A 167 38.59 1.16 -5.86
N THR A 168 38.82 -0.07 -5.40
CA THR A 168 37.76 -1.05 -5.10
C THR A 168 36.88 -0.58 -3.95
N LEU A 169 37.46 -0.14 -2.83
CA LEU A 169 36.70 0.37 -1.69
C LEU A 169 35.94 1.66 -2.04
N LEU A 170 36.53 2.54 -2.84
CA LEU A 170 35.83 3.74 -3.34
C LEU A 170 34.61 3.37 -4.19
N MET A 171 34.73 2.36 -5.06
CA MET A 171 33.60 1.86 -5.85
C MET A 171 32.55 1.20 -4.97
N GLN A 172 32.96 0.36 -4.01
CA GLN A 172 32.06 -0.28 -3.06
C GLN A 172 31.27 0.75 -2.25
N LYS A 173 31.93 1.80 -1.74
CA LYS A 173 31.26 2.89 -1.02
C LYS A 173 30.22 3.60 -1.89
N LYS A 174 30.58 3.94 -3.13
CA LYS A 174 29.63 4.56 -4.08
C LYS A 174 28.40 3.68 -4.35
N LEU A 175 28.59 2.37 -4.49
CA LEU A 175 27.48 1.43 -4.67
C LEU A 175 26.60 1.37 -3.42
N LEU A 176 27.19 1.27 -2.23
CA LEU A 176 26.44 1.27 -0.97
C LEU A 176 25.61 2.55 -0.80
N ASP A 177 26.21 3.71 -1.05
CA ASP A 177 25.52 5.00 -0.94
C ASP A 177 24.40 5.14 -1.98
N ALA A 178 24.60 4.65 -3.20
CA ALA A 178 23.57 4.65 -4.24
C ALA A 178 22.42 3.70 -3.90
N THR A 179 22.71 2.50 -3.37
CA THR A 179 21.68 1.55 -2.93
C THR A 179 20.91 2.07 -1.73
N ASP A 180 21.58 2.69 -0.74
CA ASP A 180 20.93 3.29 0.42
C ASP A 180 19.96 4.40 0.01
N LYS A 181 20.40 5.28 -0.90
CA LYS A 181 19.57 6.36 -1.44
C LYS A 181 18.36 5.84 -2.22
N GLU A 182 18.54 4.78 -3.01
CA GLU A 182 17.43 4.18 -3.76
C GLU A 182 16.43 3.48 -2.85
N ASP A 183 16.92 2.76 -1.84
CA ASP A 183 16.10 2.15 -0.78
C ASP A 183 15.27 3.21 -0.03
N GLU A 184 15.88 4.33 0.36
CA GLU A 184 15.16 5.46 0.97
C GLU A 184 14.10 6.04 0.02
N ARG A 185 14.44 6.22 -1.27
CA ARG A 185 13.52 6.74 -2.29
C ARG A 185 12.30 5.83 -2.44
N LEU A 186 12.50 4.52 -2.56
CA LEU A 186 11.44 3.53 -2.70
C LEU A 186 10.53 3.50 -1.45
N LYS A 187 11.12 3.51 -0.25
CA LYS A 187 10.36 3.56 1.00
C LYS A 187 9.53 4.84 1.11
N LYS A 188 10.11 6.00 0.80
CA LYS A 188 9.36 7.27 0.79
C LYS A 188 8.30 7.34 -0.30
N ALA A 189 8.47 6.66 -1.43
CA ALA A 189 7.46 6.62 -2.48
C ALA A 189 6.12 6.05 -1.98
N GLN A 190 6.16 5.10 -1.04
CA GLN A 190 4.96 4.51 -0.42
C GLN A 190 4.12 5.52 0.36
N LEU A 191 4.68 6.65 0.80
CA LEU A 191 3.92 7.73 1.46
C LEU A 191 2.84 8.31 0.55
N GLN A 192 2.95 8.14 -0.78
CA GLN A 192 1.96 8.60 -1.74
C GLN A 192 0.60 7.92 -1.60
N LEU A 193 0.52 6.79 -0.89
CA LEU A 193 -0.72 6.05 -0.66
C LEU A 193 -1.74 6.80 0.18
N SER A 194 -1.28 7.64 1.10
CA SER A 194 -2.15 8.39 2.01
C SER A 194 -1.75 9.86 2.09
N ARG A 195 -2.73 10.73 2.33
CA ARG A 195 -2.51 12.13 2.72
C ARG A 195 -2.13 12.28 4.19
N ASN A 196 -2.49 11.31 5.02
CA ASN A 196 -2.12 11.25 6.43
C ASN A 196 -1.05 10.17 6.62
N ASN A 197 0.21 10.57 6.45
CA ASN A 197 1.32 9.64 6.52
C ASN A 197 2.45 10.15 7.41
N ARG A 198 3.24 9.21 7.91
CA ARG A 198 4.45 9.46 8.69
C ARG A 198 5.58 8.56 8.20
N TYR A 199 6.77 9.14 8.10
CA TYR A 199 7.99 8.42 7.79
C TYR A 199 8.88 8.35 9.05
N VAL A 200 9.37 7.17 9.37
CA VAL A 200 10.25 6.91 10.53
C VAL A 200 11.51 6.23 10.02
N HIS A 201 12.67 6.79 10.34
CA HIS A 201 13.97 6.21 9.98
C HIS A 201 14.76 5.88 11.26
N ILE A 202 15.21 4.62 11.37
CA ILE A 202 15.94 4.07 12.50
C ILE A 202 17.28 3.51 11.99
N PRO A 203 18.30 4.36 11.81
CA PRO A 203 19.51 4.01 11.05
C PRO A 203 20.36 2.90 11.70
N ASP A 204 20.20 2.69 13.01
CA ASP A 204 21.01 1.73 13.78
C ASP A 204 20.43 0.31 13.80
N VAL A 205 19.31 0.08 13.13
CA VAL A 205 18.60 -1.21 13.09
C VAL A 205 18.77 -1.84 11.72
N SER A 206 18.87 -3.17 11.63
CA SER A 206 18.96 -3.82 10.32
C SER A 206 17.61 -3.85 9.61
N HIS A 207 17.48 -4.76 8.64
CA HIS A 207 16.22 -5.05 7.96
C HIS A 207 15.15 -5.64 8.90
N ASP A 208 15.56 -6.27 10.00
CA ASP A 208 14.67 -6.96 10.93
C ASP A 208 14.16 -6.04 12.05
N VAL A 209 13.67 -4.86 11.67
CA VAL A 209 13.19 -3.83 12.61
C VAL A 209 12.08 -4.33 13.53
N ILE A 210 11.28 -5.28 13.07
CA ILE A 210 10.19 -5.88 13.85
C ILE A 210 10.71 -6.74 15.01
N ILE A 211 11.94 -7.28 14.89
CA ILE A 211 12.60 -8.13 15.88
C ILE A 211 13.54 -7.28 16.74
N GLU A 212 14.37 -6.43 16.12
CA GLU A 212 15.37 -5.61 16.82
C GLU A 212 14.74 -4.45 17.60
N LYS A 213 13.62 -3.90 17.12
CA LYS A 213 12.94 -2.71 17.67
C LYS A 213 11.41 -2.82 17.65
N PRO A 214 10.80 -3.86 18.24
CA PRO A 214 9.35 -4.01 18.31
C PRO A 214 8.66 -2.81 18.98
N GLU A 215 9.32 -2.13 19.92
CA GLU A 215 8.78 -0.94 20.58
C GLU A 215 8.55 0.24 19.61
N ALA A 216 9.42 0.40 18.61
CA ALA A 216 9.28 1.45 17.60
C ALA A 216 8.14 1.13 16.63
N VAL A 217 7.95 -0.15 16.30
CA VAL A 217 6.81 -0.60 15.49
C VAL A 217 5.51 -0.42 16.27
N ARG A 218 5.50 -0.76 17.56
CA ARG A 218 4.35 -0.51 18.46
C ARG A 218 3.98 0.99 18.50
N GLU A 219 4.96 1.89 18.59
CA GLU A 219 4.70 3.34 18.54
C GLU A 219 4.06 3.79 17.22
N ALA A 220 4.51 3.21 16.09
CA ALA A 220 3.87 3.45 14.80
C ALA A 220 2.42 2.95 14.78
N VAL A 221 2.14 1.78 15.36
CA VAL A 221 0.78 1.24 15.50
C VAL A 221 -0.08 2.16 16.38
N CYS A 222 0.42 2.60 17.53
CA CYS A 222 -0.30 3.55 18.39
C CYS A 222 -0.63 4.84 17.63
N TRP A 223 0.33 5.39 16.89
CA TRP A 223 0.09 6.57 16.06
C TRP A 223 -1.00 6.33 15.02
N VAL A 224 -0.99 5.17 14.33
CA VAL A 224 -2.07 4.79 13.40
C VAL A 224 -3.42 4.74 14.11
N MET A 225 -3.49 4.11 15.28
CA MET A 225 -4.71 3.96 16.07
C MET A 225 -5.27 5.31 16.55
N GLU A 226 -4.40 6.25 16.94
CA GLU A 226 -4.78 7.61 17.34
C GLU A 226 -5.32 8.46 16.18
N HIS A 227 -4.96 8.12 14.94
CA HIS A 227 -5.31 8.89 13.74
C HIS A 227 -6.35 8.18 12.86
N LEU A 228 -7.02 7.14 13.38
CA LEU A 228 -8.14 6.52 12.71
C LEU A 228 -9.27 7.53 12.52
N GLN A 229 -9.92 7.49 11.37
CA GLN A 229 -11.10 8.31 11.11
C GLN A 229 -12.33 7.68 11.77
N SER A 230 -13.16 8.51 12.41
CA SER A 230 -14.54 8.12 12.72
C SER A 230 -15.26 7.82 11.41
N GLY A 231 -16.00 6.71 11.33
CA GLY A 231 -16.50 6.09 10.09
C GLY A 231 -17.51 6.85 9.23
N GLU A 232 -17.41 8.17 9.12
CA GLU A 232 -18.20 9.02 8.22
C GLU A 232 -17.31 9.50 7.08
N GLU A 233 -17.06 8.64 6.08
CA GLU A 233 -16.67 9.15 4.76
C GLU A 233 -17.92 9.76 4.13
N GLU A 234 -18.05 11.10 4.21
CA GLU A 234 -18.96 11.87 3.35
C GLU A 234 -18.71 11.48 1.89
N VAL A 235 -19.72 10.89 1.25
CA VAL A 235 -19.75 10.73 -0.20
C VAL A 235 -19.72 12.15 -0.79
N ARG A 236 -18.62 12.53 -1.44
CA ARG A 236 -18.54 13.78 -2.18
C ARG A 236 -19.39 13.63 -3.45
N GLU A 237 -20.13 14.69 -3.83
CA GLU A 237 -20.98 14.71 -5.03
C GLU A 237 -20.23 14.31 -6.33
N GLU A 238 -18.90 14.43 -6.34
CA GLU A 238 -18.03 14.04 -7.47
C GLU A 238 -17.98 12.51 -7.71
N ASP A 239 -18.37 11.68 -6.73
CA ASP A 239 -18.39 10.22 -6.82
C ASP A 239 -19.78 9.66 -7.19
N ILE A 240 -20.77 10.52 -7.45
CA ILE A 240 -22.09 10.09 -7.95
C ILE A 240 -21.94 9.79 -9.45
N PRO A 241 -22.12 8.54 -9.91
CA PRO A 241 -22.08 8.24 -11.33
C PRO A 241 -23.20 9.02 -12.04
N VAL A 242 -22.82 9.89 -12.98
CA VAL A 242 -23.77 10.52 -13.90
C VAL A 242 -24.51 9.39 -14.63
N PRO A 243 -25.85 9.30 -14.56
CA PRO A 243 -26.58 8.27 -15.27
C PRO A 243 -26.29 8.40 -16.76
N ALA A 244 -25.86 7.30 -17.39
CA ALA A 244 -25.76 7.25 -18.84
C ALA A 244 -27.15 7.54 -19.44
N PRO A 245 -27.25 8.35 -20.51
CA PRO A 245 -28.54 8.61 -21.14
C PRO A 245 -29.10 7.30 -21.67
N GLU A 246 -30.34 6.98 -21.27
CA GLU A 246 -31.07 5.83 -21.79
C GLU A 246 -31.26 5.99 -23.30
N GLU A 247 -30.63 5.12 -24.09
CA GLU A 247 -30.93 4.96 -25.51
C GLU A 247 -32.26 4.21 -25.64
N GLY A 248 -33.35 4.97 -25.63
CA GLY A 248 -34.72 4.50 -25.86
C GLY A 248 -35.34 5.13 -27.10
N GLU A 249 -35.44 4.31 -28.14
CA GLU A 249 -36.46 4.31 -29.20
C GLU A 249 -36.49 5.42 -30.26
N THR A 250 -36.03 5.01 -31.45
CA THR A 250 -36.39 5.58 -32.74
C THR A 250 -37.92 5.62 -32.95
N VAL A 251 -38.48 6.82 -33.11
CA VAL A 251 -39.79 7.02 -33.75
C VAL A 251 -39.66 7.95 -34.94
N VAL A 252 -40.00 7.43 -36.12
CA VAL A 252 -39.98 8.11 -37.41
C VAL A 252 -41.26 8.95 -37.61
N LYS A 253 -41.04 10.25 -37.85
CA LYS A 253 -41.79 11.26 -38.64
C LYS A 253 -43.33 11.20 -38.73
N LYS A 254 -43.95 12.35 -38.43
CA LYS A 254 -44.97 12.97 -39.31
C LYS A 254 -44.81 14.49 -39.38
N SER A 255 -44.83 14.98 -40.62
CA SER A 255 -44.88 16.39 -41.03
C SER A 255 -46.32 16.90 -40.93
N PHE A 256 -46.53 18.17 -40.56
CA PHE A 256 -47.53 19.03 -41.22
C PHE A 256 -47.34 20.54 -40.89
N GLY A 257 -47.03 21.29 -41.94
CA GLY A 257 -47.49 22.65 -42.29
C GLY A 257 -47.82 23.72 -41.23
N ASP A 258 -47.01 24.79 -41.31
CA ASP A 258 -47.39 26.19 -41.53
C ASP A 258 -48.06 27.07 -40.46
N ARG A 259 -47.59 28.34 -40.49
CA ARG A 259 -48.12 29.63 -39.95
C ARG A 259 -47.65 29.99 -38.52
N LEU A 260 -47.10 31.17 -38.21
CA LEU A 260 -47.09 32.49 -38.88
C LEU A 260 -46.11 33.49 -38.20
N ARG A 261 -45.35 34.23 -39.04
CA ARG A 261 -44.91 35.66 -38.98
C ARG A 261 -44.40 36.32 -37.67
N GLY A 262 -43.21 36.92 -37.76
CA GLY A 262 -42.78 38.05 -36.90
C GLY A 262 -41.31 38.45 -37.06
N ALA A 263 -41.03 39.58 -37.70
CA ALA A 263 -39.72 40.03 -38.20
C ALA A 263 -38.70 40.53 -37.15
N LYS A 264 -37.39 40.36 -37.42
CA LYS A 264 -36.46 41.46 -37.80
C LYS A 264 -35.04 40.95 -38.12
N LYS A 265 -34.49 41.45 -39.23
CA LYS A 265 -33.10 41.29 -39.70
C LYS A 265 -32.15 42.18 -38.89
N MET A 266 -30.92 41.73 -38.67
CA MET A 266 -29.72 42.51 -38.97
C MET A 266 -28.50 41.60 -39.19
N SER A 267 -27.63 42.05 -40.10
CA SER A 267 -26.56 41.34 -40.78
C SER A 267 -25.22 41.96 -40.38
N LEU A 268 -24.11 41.19 -40.40
CA LEU A 268 -22.93 41.43 -41.25
C LEU A 268 -21.79 40.43 -40.97
N ARG A 269 -21.36 39.75 -42.06
CA ARG A 269 -19.99 39.40 -42.52
C ARG A 269 -18.91 38.96 -41.50
N GLY A 270 -18.08 37.94 -41.74
CA GLY A 270 -17.90 37.10 -42.92
C GLY A 270 -16.74 36.08 -42.77
N SER A 271 -16.95 34.89 -43.32
CA SER A 271 -16.11 34.17 -44.30
C SER A 271 -14.57 34.15 -44.20
N LEU A 272 -14.05 32.97 -43.79
CA LEU A 272 -13.11 32.08 -44.53
C LEU A 272 -11.58 32.32 -44.61
N PHE A 273 -10.91 31.16 -44.75
CA PHE A 273 -9.52 30.82 -45.15
C PHE A 273 -8.44 30.89 -44.04
N LYS A 274 -7.86 29.79 -43.50
CA LYS A 274 -7.23 28.55 -44.06
C LYS A 274 -5.85 28.86 -44.67
N LEU A 275 -4.77 28.28 -44.09
CA LEU A 275 -3.63 27.57 -44.73
C LEU A 275 -2.26 27.75 -44.03
N PHE A 276 -1.65 26.60 -43.66
CA PHE A 276 -0.23 26.15 -43.80
C PHE A 276 0.92 27.06 -43.28
N LYS A 277 2.12 26.60 -42.89
CA LYS A 277 2.89 25.35 -43.11
C LYS A 277 4.08 25.35 -42.14
N LYS A 278 4.60 24.14 -41.85
CA LYS A 278 5.95 23.84 -41.36
C LYS A 278 7.06 24.63 -42.06
N SER A 279 8.16 24.88 -41.36
CA SER A 279 9.50 24.52 -41.86
C SER A 279 10.49 24.33 -40.72
N ASP A 280 11.26 23.25 -40.83
CA ASP A 280 12.43 22.89 -40.03
C ASP A 280 13.56 23.92 -40.13
N LYS A 281 14.38 23.95 -39.06
CA LYS A 281 15.84 23.95 -39.11
C LYS A 281 16.39 23.16 -37.94
#